data_AF-A0A2D7RYY7-F1
#
_entry.id   AF-A0A2D7RYY7-F1
#
_cell.length_a   1.000
_cell.length_b   1.000
_cell.length_c   1.000
_cell.angle_alpha   90.00
_cell.angle_beta   90.00
_cell.angle_gamma   90.00
#
_symmetry.space_group_name_H-M   'P 1'
#
loop_
_entity.id
_entity.type
_entity.pdbx_description
1 polymer ?
#
loop_
_entity_poly.entity_id
_entity_poly.type
_entity_poly.pdbx_seq_one_letter_code
_entity_poly.pdbx_strand_id
1 'polypeptide(L)'
;MSQHHVNALIDLLDLEPIEVNIFRGVNPDEERQRLFGGQVAGQALVAAARTVDDDRTVHSLHAYFLRPGDPNVPVLYEVDRIRD
;
A
#
# COMPACT_ATOMS: atom_id res chain seq x y z
N MET A 1 -26.57 4.22 -7.03
CA MET A 1 -25.88 3.27 -6.13
C MET A 1 -24.79 4.04 -5.42
N SER A 2 -24.78 4.06 -4.09
CA SER A 2 -23.74 4.75 -3.31
C SER A 2 -22.39 4.05 -3.53
N GLN A 3 -21.37 4.78 -3.98
CA GLN A 3 -20.03 4.23 -4.31
C GLN A 3 -19.13 4.05 -3.07
N HIS A 4 -19.72 3.91 -1.89
CA HIS A 4 -19.05 3.96 -0.59
C HIS A 4 -17.82 3.05 -0.49
N HIS A 5 -17.93 1.79 -0.92
CA HIS A 5 -16.82 0.83 -0.85
C HIS A 5 -15.64 1.19 -1.77
N VAL A 6 -15.91 1.83 -2.90
CA VAL A 6 -14.84 2.29 -3.81
C VAL A 6 -14.08 3.44 -3.18
N ASN A 7 -14.79 4.40 -2.58
CA ASN A 7 -14.15 5.51 -1.88
C ASN A 7 -13.31 5.01 -0.71
N ALA A 8 -13.85 4.10 0.11
CA ALA A 8 -13.09 3.51 1.22
C ALA A 8 -11.82 2.79 0.74
N LEU A 9 -11.86 2.12 -0.42
CA LEU A 9 -10.67 1.51 -1.00
C LEU A 9 -9.66 2.56 -1.50
N ILE A 10 -10.13 3.63 -2.13
CA ILE A 10 -9.26 4.74 -2.57
C ILE A 10 -8.58 5.37 -1.35
N ASP A 11 -9.33 5.65 -0.29
CA ASP A 11 -8.81 6.20 0.97
C ASP A 11 -7.79 5.25 1.62
N LEU A 12 -8.04 3.94 1.58
CA LEU A 12 -7.11 2.92 2.09
C LEU A 12 -5.78 2.88 1.31
N LEU A 13 -5.80 3.22 0.03
CA LEU A 13 -4.62 3.29 -0.83
C LEU A 13 -3.89 4.64 -0.73
N ASP A 14 -4.51 5.67 -0.13
CA ASP A 14 -3.90 6.97 0.07
C ASP A 14 -3.01 6.99 1.32
N LEU A 15 -1.75 6.56 1.14
CA LEU A 15 -0.81 6.38 2.26
C LEU A 15 -0.38 7.70 2.90
N GLU A 16 -0.16 7.69 4.22
CA GLU A 16 0.47 8.79 4.94
C GLU A 16 1.98 8.83 4.63
N PRO A 17 2.55 9.92 4.08
CA PRO A 17 4.00 10.06 3.97
C PRO A 17 4.61 10.37 5.35
N ILE A 18 5.63 9.61 5.73
CA ILE A 18 6.31 9.76 7.03
C ILE A 18 7.67 10.47 6.86
N GLU A 19 8.42 10.10 5.81
CA GLU A 19 9.76 10.61 5.48
C GLU A 19 9.98 10.40 3.97
N VAL A 20 11.10 10.88 3.43
CA VAL A 20 11.56 10.52 2.08
C VAL A 20 11.56 9.00 1.92
N ASN A 21 10.78 8.50 0.95
CA ASN A 21 10.62 7.08 0.63
C ASN A 21 10.02 6.19 1.73
N ILE A 22 9.44 6.76 2.80
CA ILE A 22 8.79 6.01 3.87
C ILE A 22 7.32 6.43 3.99
N PHE A 23 6.41 5.46 3.88
CA PHE A 23 4.97 5.67 3.91
C PHE A 23 4.30 4.74 4.92
N ARG A 24 3.20 5.18 5.52
CA ARG A 24 2.37 4.36 6.42
C ARG A 24 1.03 4.06 5.77
N GLY A 25 0.70 2.78 5.68
CA GLY A 25 -0.63 2.29 5.35
C GLY A 25 -1.42 1.94 6.61
N VAL A 26 -2.69 2.33 6.64
CA VAL A 26 -3.66 1.89 7.64
C VAL A 26 -4.36 0.62 7.15
N ASN A 27 -5.05 -0.08 8.06
CA ASN A 27 -5.86 -1.24 7.76
C ASN A 27 -7.33 -0.90 7.91
N PRO A 28 -8.23 -1.50 7.11
CA PRO A 28 -9.66 -1.36 7.32
C PRO A 28 -10.05 -2.01 8.66
N ASP A 29 -11.06 -1.43 9.32
CA ASP A 29 -11.62 -1.96 10.57
C ASP A 29 -12.50 -3.19 10.24
N GLU A 30 -11.84 -4.34 10.11
CA GLU A 30 -12.47 -5.60 9.76
C GLU A 30 -11.93 -6.72 10.66
N GLU A 31 -12.83 -7.58 11.15
CA GLU A 31 -12.44 -8.79 11.89
C GLU A 31 -11.82 -9.82 10.95
N ARG A 32 -10.53 -9.64 10.66
CA ARG A 32 -9.71 -10.61 9.94
C ARG A 32 -8.65 -11.19 10.86
N GLN A 33 -8.28 -12.44 10.60
CA GLN A 33 -7.16 -13.07 11.30
C GLN A 33 -5.81 -12.51 10.81
N ARG A 34 -5.75 -12.04 9.56
CA ARG A 34 -4.52 -11.64 8.85
C ARG A 34 -4.82 -10.56 7.83
N LEU A 35 -3.82 -9.74 7.51
CA LEU A 35 -3.92 -8.76 6.42
C LEU A 35 -4.22 -9.43 5.07
N PHE A 36 -5.02 -8.73 4.27
CA PHE A 36 -5.30 -9.14 2.89
C PHE A 36 -4.08 -8.86 2.01
N GLY A 37 -3.60 -9.88 1.29
CA GLY A 37 -2.42 -9.73 0.42
C GLY A 37 -2.60 -8.66 -0.66
N GLY A 38 -3.81 -8.52 -1.21
CA GLY A 38 -4.10 -7.48 -2.20
C GLY A 38 -4.01 -6.05 -1.65
N GLN A 39 -4.38 -5.84 -0.39
CA GLN A 39 -4.19 -4.55 0.29
C GLN A 39 -2.69 -4.26 0.41
N VAL A 40 -1.93 -5.20 0.95
CA VAL A 40 -0.49 -5.01 1.19
C VAL A 40 0.25 -4.74 -0.13
N ALA A 41 -0.07 -5.49 -1.19
CA ALA A 41 0.51 -5.29 -2.51
C ALA A 41 0.08 -3.97 -3.17
N GLY A 42 -1.20 -3.59 -3.04
CA GLY A 42 -1.72 -2.33 -3.58
C GLY A 42 -1.08 -1.11 -2.90
N GLN A 43 -1.01 -1.12 -1.58
CA GLN A 43 -0.34 -0.07 -0.81
C GLN A 43 1.16 -0.01 -1.14
N ALA A 44 1.86 -1.16 -1.20
CA ALA A 44 3.27 -1.18 -1.62
C ALA A 44 3.49 -0.58 -3.01
N LEU A 45 2.57 -0.86 -3.95
CA LEU A 45 2.64 -0.32 -5.29
C LEU A 45 2.43 1.21 -5.32
N VAL A 46 1.48 1.73 -4.52
CA VAL A 46 1.28 3.18 -4.39
C VAL A 46 2.52 3.86 -3.80
N ALA A 47 3.11 3.28 -2.75
CA ALA A 47 4.35 3.80 -2.17
C ALA A 47 5.46 3.91 -3.23
N ALA A 48 5.69 2.86 -4.02
CA ALA A 48 6.68 2.86 -5.08
C ALA A 48 6.37 3.86 -6.21
N ALA A 49 5.10 3.99 -6.60
CA ALA A 49 4.68 4.92 -7.64
C ALA A 49 4.89 6.39 -7.24
N ARG A 50 4.78 6.72 -5.94
CA ARG A 50 5.02 8.07 -5.42
C ARG A 50 6.50 8.47 -5.38
N THR A 51 7.41 7.53 -5.65
CA THR A 51 8.84 7.80 -5.67
C THR A 51 9.42 7.85 -7.08
N VAL A 52 8.61 7.86 -8.14
CA VAL A 52 9.09 7.97 -9.52
C VAL A 52 8.51 9.22 -10.17
N ASP A 53 9.12 9.67 -11.28
CA ASP A 53 8.58 10.78 -12.08
C ASP A 53 7.21 10.43 -12.66
N ASP A 54 6.34 11.44 -12.84
CA ASP A 54 4.94 11.27 -13.26
C ASP A 54 4.78 10.62 -14.65
N ASP A 55 5.83 10.60 -15.48
CA ASP A 55 5.84 9.94 -16.79
C ASP A 55 6.10 8.43 -16.72
N ARG A 56 6.43 7.90 -15.53
CA ARG A 56 6.69 6.47 -15.29
C ARG A 56 5.44 5.77 -14.77
N THR A 57 4.91 4.86 -15.57
CA THR A 57 3.77 4.02 -15.19
C THR A 57 4.22 2.60 -14.83
N VAL A 58 3.61 2.01 -13.80
CA VAL A 58 3.88 0.62 -13.44
C VAL A 58 3.41 -0.31 -14.56
N HIS A 59 4.30 -1.23 -14.96
CA HIS A 59 3.99 -2.29 -15.92
C HIS A 59 4.04 -3.70 -15.31
N SER A 60 4.65 -3.87 -14.13
CA SER A 60 4.75 -5.15 -13.44
C SER A 60 5.00 -4.97 -11.95
N LEU A 61 4.50 -5.91 -11.14
CA LEU A 61 4.77 -6.02 -9.71
C LEU A 61 5.09 -7.48 -9.39
N HIS A 62 6.16 -7.71 -8.64
CA HIS A 62 6.49 -9.01 -8.06
C HIS A 62 6.51 -8.86 -6.54
N ALA A 63 5.80 -9.73 -5.83
CA ALA A 63 5.68 -9.65 -4.39
C ALA A 63 5.79 -11.05 -3.76
N TYR A 64 6.44 -11.12 -2.61
CA TYR A 64 6.50 -12.31 -1.77
C TYR A 64 5.92 -11.99 -0.39
N PHE A 65 4.96 -12.79 0.06
CA PHE A 65 4.37 -12.64 1.40
C PHE A 65 5.08 -13.58 2.38
N LEU A 66 6.01 -13.01 3.15
CA LEU A 66 6.90 -13.80 4.01
C LEU A 66 6.24 -14.20 5.34
N ARG A 67 5.36 -13.34 5.87
CA ARG A 67 4.71 -13.52 7.18
C ARG A 67 3.27 -13.02 7.13
N PRO A 68 2.36 -13.58 7.95
CA PRO A 68 1.05 -13.00 8.14
C PRO A 68 1.16 -11.63 8.82
N GLY A 69 0.50 -10.62 8.25
CA GLY A 69 0.38 -9.31 8.90
C GLY A 69 -0.71 -9.28 9.96
N ASP A 70 -0.49 -8.51 11.03
CA ASP A 70 -1.47 -8.22 12.08
C ASP A 70 -2.41 -7.09 11.62
N PRO A 71 -3.73 -7.32 11.51
CA PRO A 71 -4.69 -6.29 11.12
C PRO A 71 -4.78 -5.09 12.06
N ASN A 72 -4.35 -5.25 13.32
CA ASN A 72 -4.44 -4.18 14.33
C ASN A 72 -3.24 -3.23 14.31
N VAL A 73 -2.22 -3.51 13.49
CA VAL A 73 -0.98 -2.75 13.45
C VAL A 73 -0.79 -2.15 12.04
N PRO A 74 -0.54 -0.83 11.91
CA PRO A 74 -0.25 -0.21 10.62
C PRO A 74 0.94 -0.84 9.92
N VAL A 75 0.97 -0.76 8.60
CA VAL A 75 2.09 -1.25 7.78
C VAL A 75 2.98 -0.07 7.40
N LEU A 76 4.28 -0.22 7.63
CA LEU A 76 5.29 0.72 7.13
C LEU A 76 5.84 0.21 5.80
N TYR A 77 5.83 1.07 4.79
CA TYR A 77 6.36 0.82 3.46
C TYR A 77 7.61 1.68 3.26
N GLU A 78 8.75 1.02 3.12
CA GLU A 78 10.03 1.64 2.78
C GLU A 78 10.33 1.36 1.31
N VAL A 79 10.66 2.40 0.55
CA VAL A 79 10.94 2.30 -0.88
C VAL A 79 12.43 2.48 -1.12
N ASP A 80 13.08 1.43 -1.62
CA ASP A 80 14.46 1.49 -2.11
C ASP A 80 14.48 1.80 -3.61
N ARG A 81 15.24 2.84 -4.01
CA ARG A 81 15.37 3.27 -5.41
C ARG A 81 16.54 2.53 -6.06
N ILE A 82 16.25 1.35 -6.59
CA ILE A 82 17.27 0.45 -7.14
C ILE A 82 17.94 1.01 -8.40
N ARG A 83 17.22 1.78 -9.23
CA ARG A 83 17.71 2.37 -10.49
C ARG A 83 16.83 3.52 -10.96
N ASP A 84 17.45 4.52 -11.60
CA ASP A 84 16.78 5.59 -12.36
C ASP A 84 17.25 5.66 -13.82
#